data_AF-A0A2N4WWJ5-F1
#
_entry.id   AF-A0A2N4WWJ5-F1
#
_cell.length_a   1.000
_cell.length_b   1.000
_cell.length_c   1.000
_cell.angle_alpha   90.00
_cell.angle_beta   90.00
_cell.angle_gamma   90.00
#
_symmetry.space_group_name_H-M   'P 1'
#
loop_
_entity.id
_entity.type
_entity.pdbx_description
1 polymer ?
#
loop_
_entity_poly.entity_id
_entity_poly.type
_entity_poly.pdbx_seq_one_letter_code
_entity_poly.pdbx_strand_id
1 'polypeptide(L)'
;MSDGLTFDLSGFAPGMPSPFPALGHRFDLPAMPASGDHEAVTLRPGPHLAAAGNIMPLMRAMLGLACDLVRQFDDLVAVSWGPAGTAIGRRFFESVTAAWLDGGPFPALGLTAFIETPDQAIESTGLGFWIGQELRIEPPLSADRVAATRLGIRLVNHLVMIGGLTEDDRIVAADGTRLALRPSRSRAMISVWRE
;
A
#
# COMPACT_ATOMS: atom_id res chain seq x y z
N MET A 1 18.54 14.18 1.59
CA MET A 1 18.07 14.58 0.24
C MET A 1 18.28 13.39 -0.68
N SER A 2 17.30 13.07 -1.50
CA SER A 2 17.39 12.00 -2.53
C SER A 2 16.79 12.54 -3.81
N ASP A 3 17.46 12.40 -4.96
CA ASP A 3 16.99 12.85 -6.27
C ASP A 3 16.52 14.33 -6.33
N GLY A 4 17.17 15.21 -5.56
CA GLY A 4 16.78 16.64 -5.45
C GLY A 4 15.53 16.90 -4.60
N LEU A 5 14.94 15.85 -4.01
CA LEU A 5 13.81 15.92 -3.08
C LEU A 5 14.31 15.91 -1.63
N THR A 6 13.57 16.61 -0.76
CA THR A 6 13.87 16.68 0.67
C THR A 6 12.79 15.93 1.45
N PHE A 7 13.27 15.02 2.30
CA PHE A 7 12.45 14.24 3.21
C PHE A 7 12.88 14.54 4.63
N ASP A 8 11.90 14.61 5.53
CA ASP A 8 12.13 14.78 6.96
C ASP A 8 12.15 13.42 7.64
N LEU A 9 13.11 13.22 8.54
CA LEU A 9 13.20 12.06 9.40
C LEU A 9 13.08 12.53 10.86
N SER A 10 12.09 12.00 11.59
CA SER A 10 11.83 12.35 13.00
C SER A 10 11.70 11.13 13.89
N GLY A 11 11.78 11.32 15.21
CA GLY A 11 11.68 10.25 16.21
C GLY A 11 13.00 9.75 16.76
N PHE A 12 14.15 10.28 16.31
CA PHE A 12 15.44 10.02 16.92
C PHE A 12 15.75 10.99 18.05
N ALA A 13 16.42 10.48 19.10
CA ALA A 13 17.04 11.32 20.11
C ALA A 13 18.15 12.22 19.48
N PRO A 14 18.31 13.47 19.94
CA PRO A 14 17.62 14.11 21.07
C PRO A 14 16.28 14.79 20.69
N GLY A 15 15.74 14.52 19.51
CA GLY A 15 14.46 15.07 19.05
C GLY A 15 13.25 14.47 19.78
N MET A 16 12.06 15.03 19.48
CA MET A 16 10.81 14.52 20.01
C MET A 16 10.50 13.13 19.41
N PRO A 17 10.03 12.16 20.23
CA PRO A 17 9.59 10.86 19.71
C PRO A 17 8.45 11.05 18.71
N SER A 18 8.44 10.22 17.67
CA SER A 18 7.30 10.21 16.75
C SER A 18 6.14 9.41 17.37
N PRO A 19 4.88 9.79 17.10
CA PRO A 19 3.74 8.99 17.55
C PRO A 19 3.81 7.58 16.94
N PHE A 20 3.47 6.58 17.74
CA PHE A 20 3.35 5.21 17.25
C PHE A 20 2.16 5.10 16.30
N PRO A 21 2.31 4.49 15.11
CA PRO A 21 1.24 4.42 14.12
C PRO A 21 0.07 3.54 14.60
N ALA A 22 -1.15 3.88 14.19
CA ALA A 22 -2.29 2.99 14.36
C ALA A 22 -2.23 1.88 13.29
N LEU A 23 -1.96 0.65 13.72
CA LEU A 23 -1.77 -0.51 12.85
C LEU A 23 -2.99 -1.43 12.90
N GLY A 24 -3.55 -1.77 11.74
CA GLY A 24 -4.67 -2.72 11.58
C GLY A 24 -4.29 -3.98 10.80
N HIS A 25 -3.19 -3.95 10.05
CA HIS A 25 -2.80 -5.04 9.15
C HIS A 25 -1.31 -5.35 9.28
N ARG A 26 -0.93 -6.62 9.18
CA ARG A 26 0.46 -7.06 9.24
C ARG A 26 0.81 -8.00 8.09
N PHE A 27 2.04 -7.90 7.58
CA PHE A 27 2.58 -8.75 6.54
C PHE A 27 3.99 -9.18 6.88
N ASP A 28 4.29 -10.48 6.74
CA ASP A 28 5.62 -11.03 7.05
C ASP A 28 6.10 -10.71 8.48
N LEU A 29 5.17 -10.72 9.45
CA LEU A 29 5.45 -10.43 10.86
C LEU A 29 4.80 -11.47 11.79
N PRO A 30 5.52 -11.98 12.81
CA PRO A 30 5.01 -12.98 13.73
C PRO A 30 3.99 -12.42 14.74
N ALA A 31 4.10 -11.13 15.08
CA ALA A 31 3.23 -10.38 16.00
C ALA A 31 2.95 -8.98 15.42
N MET A 32 1.88 -8.32 15.88
CA MET A 32 1.67 -6.90 15.57
C MET A 32 2.59 -6.07 16.48
N PRO A 33 3.41 -5.15 15.95
CA PRO A 33 4.19 -4.23 16.78
C PRO A 33 3.29 -3.35 17.65
N ALA A 34 3.73 -3.08 18.88
CA ALA A 34 3.01 -2.26 19.85
C ALA A 34 3.91 -1.20 20.48
N SER A 35 3.32 -0.07 20.85
CA SER A 35 4.02 1.11 21.41
C SER A 35 4.68 0.89 22.77
N GLY A 36 4.31 -0.17 23.50
CA GLY A 36 4.93 -0.50 24.79
C GLY A 36 6.33 -1.08 24.65
N ASP A 37 6.63 -1.70 23.51
CA ASP A 37 7.88 -2.44 23.28
C ASP A 37 8.75 -1.81 22.19
N HIS A 38 8.24 -0.81 21.47
CA HIS A 38 8.88 -0.26 20.27
C HIS A 38 8.74 1.26 20.18
N GLU A 39 9.77 1.89 19.65
CA GLU A 39 9.76 3.31 19.26
C GLU A 39 9.49 3.46 17.77
N ALA A 40 8.92 4.61 17.38
CA ALA A 40 8.62 4.92 16.00
C ALA A 40 9.54 6.02 15.45
N VAL A 41 10.09 5.76 14.28
CA VAL A 41 10.80 6.73 13.44
C VAL A 41 9.93 7.01 12.22
N THR A 42 9.72 8.28 11.89
CA THR A 42 8.86 8.68 10.77
C THR A 42 9.69 9.34 9.67
N LEU A 43 9.58 8.79 8.47
CA LEU A 43 10.03 9.41 7.22
C LEU A 43 8.83 10.04 6.52
N ARG A 44 8.93 11.30 6.12
CA ARG A 44 7.86 12.01 5.39
C ARG A 44 8.42 12.97 4.34
N PRO A 45 7.65 13.30 3.29
CA PRO A 45 8.00 14.42 2.40
C PRO A 45 8.13 15.71 3.20
N GLY A 46 9.11 16.56 2.87
CA GLY A 46 9.26 17.86 3.51
C GLY A 46 8.04 18.76 3.27
N PRO A 47 7.82 19.81 4.10
CA PRO A 47 6.61 20.65 4.04
C PRO A 47 6.31 21.27 2.67
N HIS A 48 7.35 21.56 1.87
CA HIS A 48 7.24 22.11 0.52
C HIS A 48 6.77 21.09 -0.53
N LEU A 49 6.82 19.79 -0.22
CA LEU A 49 6.33 18.69 -1.07
C LEU A 49 4.98 18.14 -0.60
N ALA A 50 4.49 18.56 0.56
CA ALA A 50 3.29 18.01 1.19
C ALA A 50 2.02 18.17 0.32
N ALA A 51 1.91 19.26 -0.45
CA ALA A 51 0.79 19.50 -1.36
C ALA A 51 0.74 18.51 -2.55
N ALA A 52 1.85 17.83 -2.85
CA ALA A 52 1.95 16.79 -3.87
C ALA A 52 2.24 15.41 -3.25
N GLY A 53 1.83 15.21 -1.98
CA GLY A 53 2.28 14.12 -1.12
C GLY A 53 1.97 12.68 -1.58
N ASN A 54 1.22 12.48 -2.67
CA ASN A 54 0.92 11.18 -3.24
C ASN A 54 1.35 11.01 -4.71
N ILE A 55 2.10 11.95 -5.30
CA ILE A 55 2.56 11.78 -6.68
C ILE A 55 3.55 10.60 -6.76
N MET A 56 3.37 9.76 -7.78
CA MET A 56 4.13 8.51 -7.90
C MET A 56 5.66 8.69 -7.87
N PRO A 57 6.26 9.68 -8.57
CA PRO A 57 7.72 9.86 -8.54
C PRO A 57 8.25 10.19 -7.13
N LEU A 58 7.53 11.04 -6.39
CA LEU A 58 7.88 11.40 -5.02
C LEU A 58 7.83 10.19 -4.09
N MET A 59 6.77 9.39 -4.20
CA MET A 59 6.59 8.18 -3.39
C MET A 59 7.64 7.11 -3.72
N ARG A 60 8.01 6.93 -5.00
CA ARG A 60 9.13 6.05 -5.39
C ARG A 60 10.44 6.49 -4.76
N ALA A 61 10.76 7.78 -4.81
CA ALA A 61 11.98 8.32 -4.19
C ALA A 61 11.97 8.14 -2.66
N MET A 62 10.83 8.38 -2.01
CA MET A 62 10.69 8.19 -0.57
C MET A 62 10.84 6.73 -0.15
N LEU A 63 10.21 5.81 -0.89
CA LEU A 63 10.27 4.38 -0.62
C LEU A 63 11.65 3.80 -0.95
N GLY A 64 12.34 4.34 -1.96
CA GLY A 64 13.75 4.04 -2.21
C GLY A 64 14.65 4.47 -1.05
N LEU A 65 14.48 5.70 -0.56
CA LEU A 65 15.19 6.16 0.64
C LEU A 65 14.85 5.32 1.87
N ALA A 66 13.57 4.93 2.05
CA ALA A 66 13.18 4.02 3.12
C ALA A 66 13.91 2.68 2.99
N CYS A 67 14.00 2.08 1.80
CA CYS A 67 14.78 0.85 1.57
C CYS A 67 16.25 1.00 1.99
N ASP A 68 16.87 2.15 1.69
CA ASP A 68 18.26 2.40 2.08
C ASP A 68 18.41 2.57 3.60
N LEU A 69 17.45 3.26 4.23
CA LEU A 69 17.44 3.45 5.68
C LEU A 69 17.25 2.13 6.43
N VAL A 70 16.27 1.30 6.05
CA VAL A 70 16.00 0.04 6.77
C VAL A 70 17.17 -0.94 6.74
N ARG A 71 18.08 -0.82 5.77
CA ARG A 71 19.34 -1.60 5.71
C ARG A 71 20.35 -1.20 6.78
N GLN A 72 20.21 0.00 7.36
CA GLN A 72 21.09 0.52 8.40
C GLN A 72 20.62 0.19 9.83
N PHE A 73 19.40 -0.35 9.99
CA PHE A 73 18.82 -0.67 11.29
C PHE A 73 18.61 -2.18 11.43
N ASP A 74 19.57 -2.85 12.07
CA ASP A 74 19.51 -4.29 12.30
C ASP A 74 18.33 -4.69 13.20
N ASP A 75 17.99 -3.84 14.18
CA ASP A 75 16.91 -4.05 15.14
C ASP A 75 15.53 -3.55 14.64
N LEU A 76 15.42 -3.17 13.36
CA LEU A 76 14.14 -2.73 12.80
C LEU A 76 13.15 -3.90 12.74
N VAL A 77 12.09 -3.80 13.53
CA VAL A 77 11.03 -4.82 13.60
C VAL A 77 10.10 -4.76 12.40
N ALA A 78 9.65 -3.58 12.00
CA ALA A 78 8.69 -3.42 10.91
C ALA A 78 8.80 -2.04 10.25
N VAL A 79 8.35 -1.97 9.00
CA VAL A 79 8.05 -0.71 8.31
C VAL A 79 6.54 -0.52 8.33
N SER A 80 6.08 0.65 8.77
CA SER A 80 4.65 0.98 8.79
C SER A 80 4.25 1.89 7.63
N TRP A 81 3.09 1.64 7.02
CA TRP A 81 2.49 2.54 6.03
C TRP A 81 1.16 3.09 6.53
N GLY A 82 1.20 4.37 6.93
CA GLY A 82 0.06 5.07 7.53
C GLY A 82 -1.24 5.03 6.70
N PRO A 83 -1.22 5.32 5.39
CA PRO A 83 -2.44 5.35 4.57
C PRO A 83 -3.22 4.04 4.52
N ALA A 84 -2.57 2.90 4.75
CA ALA A 84 -3.22 1.59 4.81
C ALA A 84 -3.26 1.01 6.24
N GLY A 85 -2.68 1.68 7.24
CA GLY A 85 -2.54 1.15 8.59
C GLY A 85 -1.80 -0.19 8.65
N THR A 86 -0.79 -0.39 7.81
CA THR A 86 -0.07 -1.66 7.70
C THR A 86 1.26 -1.63 8.42
N ALA A 87 1.72 -2.80 8.84
CA ALA A 87 3.10 -3.07 9.23
C ALA A 87 3.63 -4.23 8.36
N ILE A 88 4.82 -4.07 7.79
CA ILE A 88 5.46 -5.07 6.95
C ILE A 88 6.87 -5.38 7.47
N GLY A 89 7.24 -6.67 7.47
CA GLY A 89 8.56 -7.13 7.88
C GLY A 89 9.68 -6.53 7.01
N ARG A 90 10.83 -6.23 7.63
CA ARG A 90 11.97 -5.56 6.98
C ARG A 90 12.39 -6.21 5.66
N ARG A 91 12.62 -7.52 5.67
CA ARG A 91 13.11 -8.27 4.51
C ARG A 91 12.09 -8.32 3.39
N PHE A 92 10.81 -8.50 3.73
CA PHE A 92 9.76 -8.52 2.74
C PHE A 92 9.55 -7.14 2.11
N PHE A 93 9.52 -6.07 2.91
CA PHE A 93 9.48 -4.68 2.43
C PHE A 93 10.62 -4.38 1.46
N GLU A 94 11.86 -4.70 1.85
CA GLU A 94 13.04 -4.46 1.02
C GLU A 94 12.92 -5.19 -0.33
N SER A 95 12.55 -6.47 -0.31
CA SER A 95 12.43 -7.30 -1.51
C SER A 95 11.39 -6.76 -2.49
N VAL A 96 10.16 -6.52 -2.03
CA VAL A 96 9.06 -6.09 -2.92
C VAL A 96 9.23 -4.67 -3.41
N THR A 97 9.79 -3.79 -2.57
CA THR A 97 10.00 -2.38 -2.94
C THR A 97 11.17 -2.24 -3.90
N ALA A 98 12.30 -2.93 -3.67
CA ALA A 98 13.41 -2.92 -4.61
C ALA A 98 12.99 -3.45 -5.99
N ALA A 99 12.28 -4.58 -6.03
CA ALA A 99 11.78 -5.14 -7.29
C ALA A 99 10.87 -4.15 -8.06
N TRP A 100 10.00 -3.42 -7.36
CA TRP A 100 9.16 -2.38 -7.96
C TRP A 100 9.96 -1.16 -8.43
N LEU A 101 10.97 -0.74 -7.68
CA LEU A 101 11.86 0.35 -8.06
C LEU A 101 12.66 0.02 -9.33
N ASP A 102 12.98 -1.26 -9.54
CA ASP A 102 13.62 -1.80 -10.75
C ASP A 102 12.65 -2.04 -11.92
N GLY A 103 11.38 -1.64 -11.79
CA GLY A 103 10.37 -1.74 -12.86
C GLY A 103 9.46 -2.96 -12.76
N GLY A 104 9.54 -3.71 -11.66
CA GLY A 104 8.59 -4.77 -11.32
C GLY A 104 7.19 -4.25 -10.94
N PRO A 105 6.29 -5.14 -10.52
CA PRO A 105 4.92 -4.78 -10.15
C PRO A 105 4.87 -3.94 -8.86
N PHE A 106 3.85 -3.11 -8.74
CA PHE A 106 3.55 -2.35 -7.53
C PHE A 106 3.41 -3.27 -6.30
N PRO A 107 4.03 -2.94 -5.15
CA PRO A 107 4.02 -3.79 -3.97
C PRO A 107 2.72 -3.58 -3.18
N ALA A 108 1.63 -4.19 -3.67
CA ALA A 108 0.30 -4.03 -3.10
C ALA A 108 0.25 -4.39 -1.61
N LEU A 109 0.80 -5.54 -1.22
CA LEU A 109 0.87 -5.89 0.21
C LEU A 109 1.89 -5.00 0.92
N GLY A 110 1.43 -4.31 1.97
CA GLY A 110 2.24 -3.35 2.73
C GLY A 110 1.94 -1.91 2.33
N LEU A 111 1.78 -1.59 1.05
CA LEU A 111 1.34 -0.24 0.62
C LEU A 111 -0.18 -0.10 0.49
N THR A 112 -0.88 -1.22 0.47
CA THR A 112 -2.33 -1.36 0.67
C THR A 112 -2.60 -2.56 1.59
N ALA A 113 -3.83 -2.69 2.03
CA ALA A 113 -4.36 -3.88 2.70
C ALA A 113 -5.65 -4.35 2.04
N PHE A 114 -6.11 -5.54 2.42
CA PHE A 114 -7.42 -6.06 2.02
C PHE A 114 -8.19 -6.47 3.27
N ILE A 115 -9.45 -6.07 3.35
CA ILE A 115 -10.38 -6.40 4.43
C ILE A 115 -11.59 -7.13 3.88
N GLU A 116 -12.13 -8.04 4.68
CA GLU A 116 -13.44 -8.62 4.41
C GLU A 116 -14.52 -7.69 4.94
N THR A 117 -15.54 -7.45 4.14
CA THR A 117 -16.72 -6.70 4.55
C THR A 117 -17.85 -7.62 5.03
N PRO A 118 -18.82 -7.12 5.82
CA PRO A 118 -19.90 -7.96 6.37
C PRO A 118 -20.74 -8.71 5.33
N ASP A 119 -20.80 -8.19 4.10
CA ASP A 119 -21.47 -8.80 2.95
C ASP A 119 -20.56 -9.71 2.11
N GLN A 120 -19.44 -10.17 2.70
CA GLN A 120 -18.51 -11.15 2.13
C GLN A 120 -17.71 -10.66 0.91
N ALA A 121 -17.69 -9.36 0.61
CA ALA A 121 -16.76 -8.82 -0.36
C ALA A 121 -15.36 -8.67 0.25
N ILE A 122 -14.37 -8.45 -0.62
CA ILE A 122 -13.03 -8.02 -0.22
C ILE A 122 -12.80 -6.60 -0.69
N GLU A 123 -12.44 -5.70 0.22
CA GLU A 123 -12.20 -4.29 -0.07
C GLU A 123 -10.74 -3.93 0.24
N SER A 124 -10.14 -3.05 -0.56
CA SER A 124 -8.81 -2.53 -0.25
C SER A 124 -8.89 -1.41 0.79
N THR A 125 -7.79 -1.23 1.50
CA THR A 125 -7.53 -0.05 2.33
C THR A 125 -6.22 0.58 1.90
N GLY A 126 -6.24 1.89 1.66
CA GLY A 126 -5.06 2.69 1.32
C GLY A 126 -4.75 2.76 -0.17
N LEU A 127 -5.51 2.07 -1.04
CA LEU A 127 -5.37 2.25 -2.49
C LEU A 127 -5.82 3.66 -2.90
N GLY A 128 -6.79 4.23 -2.19
CA GLY A 128 -7.29 5.58 -2.39
C GLY A 128 -6.21 6.65 -2.23
N PHE A 129 -5.16 6.40 -1.44
CA PHE A 129 -4.00 7.30 -1.37
C PHE A 129 -3.29 7.43 -2.73
N TRP A 130 -3.18 6.33 -3.47
CA TRP A 130 -2.44 6.24 -4.72
C TRP A 130 -3.23 6.74 -5.94
N ILE A 131 -4.52 6.38 -6.00
CA ILE A 131 -5.35 6.62 -7.20
C ILE A 131 -6.70 7.29 -6.91
N GLY A 132 -6.96 7.70 -5.66
CA GLY A 132 -8.25 8.30 -5.26
C GLY A 132 -9.42 7.31 -5.16
N GLN A 133 -9.18 6.03 -5.42
CA GLN A 133 -10.16 4.96 -5.45
C GLN A 133 -9.70 3.77 -4.62
N GLU A 134 -10.60 3.21 -3.81
CA GLU A 134 -10.45 1.87 -3.28
C GLU A 134 -10.98 0.83 -4.28
N LEU A 135 -10.55 -0.41 -4.12
CA LEU A 135 -10.95 -1.57 -4.91
C LEU A 135 -11.86 -2.46 -4.07
N ARG A 136 -12.93 -2.96 -4.66
CA ARG A 136 -13.84 -3.91 -4.03
C ARG A 136 -14.12 -5.09 -4.95
N ILE A 137 -13.81 -6.29 -4.48
CA ILE A 137 -14.07 -7.55 -5.18
C ILE A 137 -15.37 -8.12 -4.60
N GLU A 138 -16.40 -8.14 -5.44
CA GLU A 138 -17.75 -8.50 -5.02
C GLU A 138 -17.95 -10.03 -5.01
N PRO A 139 -18.83 -10.55 -4.15
CA PRO A 139 -19.27 -11.93 -4.26
C PRO A 139 -19.86 -12.24 -5.64
N PRO A 140 -19.69 -13.46 -6.18
CA PRO A 140 -19.00 -14.60 -5.56
C PRO A 140 -17.48 -14.64 -5.82
N LEU A 141 -16.87 -13.63 -6.45
CA LEU A 141 -15.42 -13.65 -6.74
C LEU A 141 -14.58 -13.68 -5.47
N SER A 142 -15.09 -13.12 -4.37
CA SER A 142 -14.47 -13.11 -3.05
C SER A 142 -14.62 -14.42 -2.25
N ALA A 143 -15.36 -15.42 -2.76
CA ALA A 143 -15.66 -16.65 -2.01
C ALA A 143 -14.40 -17.45 -1.65
N ASP A 144 -13.45 -17.59 -2.57
CA ASP A 144 -12.09 -18.06 -2.26
C ASP A 144 -11.22 -16.85 -1.94
N ARG A 145 -11.00 -16.63 -0.65
CA ARG A 145 -10.25 -15.48 -0.12
C ARG A 145 -8.82 -15.41 -0.63
N VAL A 146 -8.16 -16.55 -0.81
CA VAL A 146 -6.77 -16.60 -1.27
C VAL A 146 -6.71 -16.24 -2.75
N ALA A 147 -7.60 -16.81 -3.56
CA ALA A 147 -7.71 -16.47 -4.97
C ALA A 147 -8.10 -15.00 -5.17
N ALA A 148 -9.06 -14.50 -4.39
CA ALA A 148 -9.53 -13.12 -4.44
C ALA A 148 -8.46 -12.12 -4.00
N THR A 149 -7.67 -12.42 -2.95
CA THR A 149 -6.53 -11.58 -2.56
C THR A 149 -5.47 -11.53 -3.65
N ARG A 150 -5.15 -12.67 -4.28
CA ARG A 150 -4.22 -12.72 -5.42
C ARG A 150 -4.74 -11.93 -6.62
N LEU A 151 -6.05 -11.98 -6.88
CA LEU A 151 -6.70 -11.15 -7.88
C LEU A 151 -6.58 -9.67 -7.51
N GLY A 152 -6.89 -9.30 -6.26
CA GLY A 152 -6.77 -7.94 -5.74
C GLY A 152 -5.38 -7.36 -5.92
N ILE A 153 -4.32 -8.12 -5.59
CA ILE A 153 -2.92 -7.69 -5.80
C ILE A 153 -2.66 -7.33 -7.27
N ARG A 154 -3.13 -8.16 -8.21
CA ARG A 154 -2.95 -7.91 -9.65
C ARG A 154 -3.75 -6.70 -10.14
N LEU A 155 -4.99 -6.56 -9.65
CA LEU A 155 -5.85 -5.43 -9.98
C LEU A 155 -5.29 -4.13 -9.44
N VAL A 156 -4.82 -4.11 -8.19
CA VAL A 156 -4.12 -2.96 -7.61
C VAL A 156 -2.95 -2.54 -8.47
N ASN A 157 -2.08 -3.48 -8.87
CA ASN A 157 -0.98 -3.18 -9.78
C ASN A 157 -1.46 -2.55 -11.11
N HIS A 158 -2.48 -3.14 -11.74
CA HIS A 158 -3.06 -2.61 -12.98
C HIS A 158 -3.61 -1.19 -12.80
N LEU A 159 -4.44 -0.98 -11.77
CA LEU A 159 -5.11 0.29 -11.47
C LEU A 159 -4.11 1.39 -11.14
N VAL A 160 -3.05 1.08 -10.39
CA VAL A 160 -1.97 2.03 -10.10
C VAL A 160 -1.25 2.45 -11.39
N MET A 161 -1.02 1.53 -12.33
CA MET A 161 -0.38 1.86 -13.61
C MET A 161 -1.24 2.78 -14.48
N ILE A 162 -2.56 2.59 -14.50
CA ILE A 162 -3.48 3.40 -15.32
C ILE A 162 -3.98 4.67 -14.60
N GLY A 163 -3.70 4.82 -13.30
CA GLY A 163 -4.11 5.99 -12.51
C GLY A 163 -5.57 5.94 -12.03
N GLY A 164 -6.11 4.73 -11.82
CA GLY A 164 -7.51 4.51 -11.47
C GLY A 164 -8.42 4.41 -12.68
N LEU A 165 -9.73 4.51 -12.44
CA LEU A 165 -10.75 4.21 -13.43
C LEU A 165 -11.79 5.34 -13.54
N THR A 166 -11.99 5.86 -14.75
CA THR A 166 -12.95 6.95 -15.03
C THR A 166 -14.28 6.46 -15.60
N GLU A 167 -14.26 5.34 -16.32
CA GLU A 167 -15.40 4.71 -17.01
C GLU A 167 -15.39 3.19 -16.76
N ASP A 168 -16.49 2.50 -17.06
CA ASP A 168 -16.53 1.04 -16.96
C ASP A 168 -15.44 0.39 -17.85
N ASP A 169 -14.79 -0.66 -17.33
CA ASP A 169 -13.78 -1.42 -18.07
C ASP A 169 -14.01 -2.93 -17.95
N ARG A 170 -13.45 -3.67 -18.90
CA ARG A 170 -13.49 -5.14 -18.95
C ARG A 170 -12.11 -5.69 -19.16
N ILE A 171 -11.70 -6.59 -18.28
CA ILE A 171 -10.40 -7.27 -18.36
C ILE A 171 -10.58 -8.78 -18.30
N VAL A 172 -9.57 -9.49 -18.79
CA VAL A 172 -9.50 -10.96 -18.69
C VAL A 172 -8.45 -11.30 -17.63
N ALA A 173 -8.86 -12.00 -16.58
CA ALA A 173 -7.97 -12.50 -15.55
C ALA A 173 -7.04 -13.58 -16.11
N ALA A 174 -5.95 -13.88 -15.40
CA ALA A 174 -4.97 -14.89 -15.83
C ALA A 174 -5.56 -16.30 -16.00
N ASP A 175 -6.69 -16.59 -15.35
CA ASP A 175 -7.43 -17.85 -15.48
C ASP A 175 -8.46 -17.84 -16.64
N GLY A 176 -8.50 -16.77 -17.44
CA GLY A 176 -9.44 -16.59 -18.54
C GLY A 176 -10.80 -15.99 -18.14
N THR A 177 -11.04 -15.76 -16.85
CA THR A 177 -12.29 -15.18 -16.36
C THR A 177 -12.43 -13.74 -16.84
N ARG A 178 -13.61 -13.39 -17.39
CA ARG A 178 -13.94 -12.00 -17.73
C ARG A 178 -14.42 -11.27 -16.49
N LEU A 179 -13.81 -10.12 -16.25
CA LEU A 179 -14.11 -9.26 -15.12
C LEU A 179 -14.65 -7.93 -15.62
N ALA A 180 -15.74 -7.48 -15.02
CA ALA A 180 -16.26 -6.13 -15.20
C ALA A 180 -15.78 -5.27 -14.02
N LEU A 181 -15.15 -4.14 -14.32
CA LEU A 181 -14.72 -3.13 -13.35
C LEU A 181 -15.61 -1.90 -13.54
N ARG A 182 -16.21 -1.41 -12.46
CA ARG A 182 -17.04 -0.20 -12.53
C ARG A 182 -16.70 0.78 -11.42
N PRO A 183 -16.44 2.06 -11.73
CA PRO A 183 -16.31 3.08 -10.71
C PRO A 183 -17.68 3.39 -10.10
N SER A 184 -17.71 3.65 -8.80
CA SER A 184 -18.91 4.13 -8.10
C SER A 184 -19.28 5.54 -8.57
N ARG A 185 -20.51 5.97 -8.26
CA ARG A 185 -20.98 7.33 -8.58
C ARG A 185 -20.11 8.42 -7.94
N SER A 186 -19.61 8.18 -6.72
CA SER A 186 -18.71 9.10 -6.02
C SER A 186 -17.26 9.02 -6.52
N ARG A 187 -16.96 8.06 -7.41
CA ARG A 187 -15.61 7.74 -7.91
C ARG A 187 -14.59 7.45 -6.82
N ALA A 188 -15.02 7.07 -5.62
CA ALA A 188 -14.14 6.68 -4.53
C ALA A 188 -13.90 5.16 -4.46
N MET A 189 -14.63 4.37 -5.24
CA MET A 189 -14.59 2.91 -5.21
C MET A 189 -14.66 2.34 -6.62
N ILE A 190 -13.95 1.26 -6.88
CA ILE A 190 -14.06 0.42 -8.09
C ILE A 190 -14.54 -0.95 -7.65
N SER A 191 -15.75 -1.32 -8.05
CA SER A 191 -16.28 -2.66 -7.78
C SER A 191 -15.96 -3.61 -8.95
N VAL A 192 -15.71 -4.87 -8.62
CA VAL A 192 -15.29 -5.92 -9.57
C VAL A 192 -16.23 -7.12 -9.47
N TRP A 193 -16.77 -7.51 -10.62
CA TRP A 193 -17.65 -8.67 -10.76
C TRP A 193 -17.14 -9.61 -11.84
N ARG A 194 -17.58 -10.86 -11.75
CA ARG A 194 -17.49 -11.78 -12.88
C ARG A 194 -18.58 -11.42 -13.89
N GLU A 195 -18.20 -11.33 -15.16
CA GLU A 195 -19.17 -11.19 -16.27
C GLU A 195 -19.96 -12.48 -16.51
#